data_AF-A0AAN7DWV2-F1
#
_entry.id   AF-A0AAN7DWV2-F1
#
_cell.length_a   1.000
_cell.length_b   1.000
_cell.length_c   1.000
_cell.angle_alpha   90.00
_cell.angle_beta   90.00
_cell.angle_gamma   90.00
#
_symmetry.space_group_name_H-M   'P 1'
#
loop_
_entity.id
_entity.type
_entity.pdbx_description
1 polymer ?
#
loop_
_entity_poly.entity_id
_entity_poly.type
_entity_poly.pdbx_seq_one_letter_code
_entity_poly.pdbx_strand_id
1 'polypeptide(L)'
;MGLSVLTPLLLLVIFSLLQMHTIANKKSYVVYLGGHSQGQDPSLMDLDGVTNSHYGLLGSILGSNDKAKEAIFYSYTRHINGFAAILNEEEAALISKHPNVVSVFLNKGRRLHTTRSWDFLGLERDGVVPLGSIWQKARFGEDTIIGNLDTGVWPESKSFSDEGIGPIPSKWRGIC
;
A
#
# COMPACT_ATOMS: atom_id res chain seq x y z
N MET A 1 -9.86 55.88 -31.92
CA MET A 1 -8.76 54.91 -31.72
C MET A 1 -8.81 54.16 -30.38
N GLY A 2 -9.52 54.63 -29.35
CA GLY A 2 -9.53 53.99 -28.02
C GLY A 2 -10.30 52.66 -27.88
N LEU A 3 -11.37 52.44 -28.66
CA LEU A 3 -12.19 51.21 -28.54
C LEU A 3 -11.50 49.93 -29.05
N SER A 4 -10.50 50.06 -29.94
CA SER A 4 -9.82 48.92 -30.57
C SER A 4 -8.88 48.15 -29.62
N VAL A 5 -8.47 48.77 -28.51
CA VAL A 5 -7.51 48.18 -27.56
C VAL A 5 -8.22 47.52 -26.38
N LEU A 6 -9.46 47.89 -26.12
CA LEU A 6 -10.30 47.34 -25.04
C LEU A 6 -10.77 45.91 -25.32
N THR A 7 -11.02 45.57 -26.58
CA THR A 7 -11.47 44.22 -26.98
C THR A 7 -10.41 43.13 -26.79
N PRO A 8 -9.13 43.27 -27.22
CA PRO A 8 -8.13 42.24 -26.94
C PRO A 8 -7.81 42.15 -25.44
N LEU A 9 -7.83 43.26 -24.70
CA LEU A 9 -7.61 43.25 -23.25
C LEU A 9 -8.73 42.48 -22.51
N LEU A 10 -9.98 42.71 -22.89
CA LEU A 10 -11.12 41.99 -22.34
C LEU A 10 -11.06 40.49 -22.67
N LEU A 11 -10.69 40.13 -23.91
CA LEU A 11 -10.47 38.74 -24.31
C LEU A 11 -9.34 38.08 -23.51
N LEU A 12 -8.25 38.82 -23.22
CA LEU A 12 -7.13 38.32 -22.43
C LEU A 12 -7.51 38.08 -20.97
N VAL A 13 -8.33 38.97 -20.38
CA VAL A 13 -8.90 38.81 -19.03
C VAL A 13 -9.91 37.67 -18.97
N ILE A 14 -10.76 37.51 -19.98
CA ILE A 14 -11.69 36.37 -20.06
C ILE A 14 -10.89 35.06 -20.22
N PHE A 15 -9.84 35.05 -21.05
CA PHE A 15 -8.99 33.89 -21.24
C PHE A 15 -8.25 33.49 -19.95
N SER A 16 -7.72 34.45 -19.18
CA SER A 16 -7.09 34.17 -17.88
C SER A 16 -8.09 33.72 -16.82
N LEU A 17 -9.33 34.21 -16.84
CA LEU A 17 -10.41 33.74 -15.95
C LEU A 17 -10.93 32.34 -16.34
N LEU A 18 -10.82 31.96 -17.62
CA LEU A 18 -11.14 30.63 -18.13
C LEU A 18 -10.00 29.61 -17.93
N GLN A 19 -8.81 30.06 -17.51
CA GLN A 19 -7.78 29.13 -17.04
C GLN A 19 -8.24 28.52 -15.71
N MET A 20 -8.81 27.31 -15.81
CA MET A 20 -9.01 26.46 -14.65
C MET A 20 -7.67 26.31 -13.94
N HIS A 21 -7.60 26.75 -12.69
CA HIS A 21 -6.48 26.38 -11.84
C HIS A 21 -6.53 24.87 -11.71
N THR A 22 -5.60 24.17 -12.36
CA THR A 22 -5.36 22.76 -12.11
C THR A 22 -4.81 22.65 -10.70
N ILE A 23 -5.72 22.54 -9.72
CA ILE A 23 -5.33 22.11 -8.38
C ILE A 23 -4.86 20.68 -8.56
N ALA A 24 -3.53 20.50 -8.57
CA ALA A 24 -2.91 19.19 -8.66
C ALA A 24 -3.31 18.40 -7.41
N ASN A 25 -4.37 17.59 -7.56
CA ASN A 25 -4.99 16.92 -6.43
C ASN A 25 -4.01 15.89 -5.84
N LYS A 26 -3.61 16.10 -4.58
CA LYS A 26 -2.67 15.22 -3.91
C LYS A 26 -3.36 13.94 -3.45
N LYS A 27 -2.72 12.81 -3.71
CA LYS A 27 -3.17 11.46 -3.33
C LYS A 27 -2.05 10.73 -2.59
N SER A 28 -2.42 9.66 -1.89
CA SER A 28 -1.44 8.79 -1.25
C SER A 28 -0.88 7.80 -2.27
N TYR A 29 0.45 7.74 -2.38
CA TYR A 29 1.19 6.82 -3.24
C TYR A 29 2.18 6.01 -2.41
N VAL A 30 2.47 4.79 -2.87
CA VAL A 30 3.60 3.97 -2.43
C VAL A 30 4.66 4.02 -3.51
N VAL A 31 5.89 4.33 -3.11
CA VAL A 31 7.10 4.28 -3.93
C VAL A 31 7.90 3.07 -3.47
N TYR A 32 8.00 2.05 -4.33
CA TYR A 32 8.69 0.80 -4.05
C TYR A 32 10.09 0.82 -4.67
N LEU A 33 11.11 0.58 -3.86
CA LEU A 33 12.54 0.64 -4.21
C LEU A 33 13.18 -0.76 -4.29
N GLY A 34 12.42 -1.83 -4.03
CA GLY A 34 12.94 -3.20 -4.05
C GLY A 34 13.22 -3.79 -2.66
N GLY A 35 14.14 -4.74 -2.60
CA GLY A 35 14.65 -5.31 -1.33
C GLY A 35 15.81 -4.49 -0.76
N HIS A 36 16.06 -4.63 0.54
CA HIS A 36 17.26 -4.09 1.15
C HIS A 36 18.49 -4.95 0.79
N SER A 37 19.62 -4.29 0.58
CA SER A 37 20.93 -4.97 0.53
C SER A 37 21.50 -5.27 1.93
N GLN A 38 20.84 -4.80 2.99
CA GLN A 38 21.24 -4.99 4.38
C GLN A 38 20.81 -6.37 4.90
N GLY A 39 21.55 -6.90 5.89
CA GLY A 39 21.36 -8.24 6.44
C GLY A 39 20.02 -8.47 7.17
N GLN A 40 19.81 -9.69 7.69
CA GLN A 40 18.52 -10.12 8.25
C GLN A 40 18.05 -9.33 9.49
N ASP A 41 18.96 -8.72 10.25
CA ASP A 41 18.66 -7.94 11.45
C ASP A 41 19.28 -6.53 11.41
N PRO A 42 18.61 -5.55 10.77
CA PRO A 42 19.09 -4.17 10.73
C PRO A 42 19.01 -3.50 12.11
N SER A 43 20.08 -2.81 12.49
CA SER A 43 20.12 -1.98 13.71
C SER A 43 19.23 -0.74 13.56
N LEU A 44 18.92 -0.04 14.66
CA LEU A 44 18.16 1.21 14.59
C LEU A 44 18.87 2.27 13.71
N MET A 45 20.20 2.33 13.77
CA MET A 45 20.98 3.25 12.93
C MET A 45 20.86 2.91 11.44
N ASP A 46 20.76 1.63 11.10
CA ASP A 46 20.53 1.20 9.71
C ASP A 46 19.14 1.66 9.23
N LEU A 47 18.10 1.48 10.06
CA LEU A 47 16.73 1.90 9.73
C LEU A 47 16.61 3.43 9.57
N ASP A 48 17.30 4.19 10.41
CA ASP A 48 17.39 5.64 10.30
C ASP A 48 18.14 6.06 9.03
N GLY A 49 19.22 5.35 8.69
CA GLY A 49 19.96 5.54 7.45
C GLY A 49 19.08 5.34 6.21
N VAL A 50 18.27 4.28 6.18
CA VAL A 50 17.29 4.04 5.11
C VAL A 50 16.26 5.17 5.07
N THR A 51 15.69 5.55 6.21
CA THR A 51 14.70 6.61 6.29
C THR A 51 15.24 7.94 5.74
N ASN A 52 16.48 8.29 6.08
CA ASN A 52 17.16 9.45 5.53
C ASN A 52 17.39 9.35 4.02
N SER A 53 17.68 8.15 3.51
CA SER A 53 17.79 7.91 2.06
C SER A 53 16.46 8.14 1.32
N HIS A 54 15.32 7.80 1.94
CA HIS A 54 14.01 8.09 1.38
C HIS A 54 13.76 9.59 1.28
N TYR A 55 14.09 10.35 2.34
CA TYR A 55 13.99 11.81 2.32
C TYR A 55 14.89 12.42 1.24
N GLY A 56 16.11 11.91 1.08
CA GLY A 56 17.02 12.35 0.01
C GLY A 56 16.46 12.09 -1.39
N LEU A 57 15.90 10.89 -1.63
CA LEU A 57 15.32 10.53 -2.93
C LEU A 57 14.13 11.43 -3.27
N LEU A 58 13.14 11.54 -2.39
CA LEU A 58 11.98 12.39 -2.66
C LEU A 58 12.37 13.88 -2.66
N GLY A 59 13.31 14.28 -1.80
CA GLY A 59 13.82 15.64 -1.72
C GLY A 59 14.49 16.09 -3.01
N SER A 60 15.18 15.19 -3.73
CA SER A 60 15.75 15.47 -5.05
C SER A 60 14.70 15.85 -6.11
N ILE A 61 13.45 15.44 -5.91
CA ILE A 61 12.34 15.71 -6.83
C ILE A 61 11.51 16.91 -6.35
N LEU A 62 11.25 17.02 -5.06
CA LEU A 62 10.49 18.14 -4.48
C LEU A 62 11.33 19.41 -4.25
N GLY A 63 12.65 19.30 -4.42
CA GLY A 63 13.63 20.38 -4.25
C GLY A 63 14.04 20.66 -2.80
N SER A 64 13.58 19.87 -1.82
CA SER A 64 14.00 19.98 -0.41
C SER A 64 13.68 18.72 0.38
N ASN A 65 14.59 18.33 1.28
CA ASN A 65 14.36 17.24 2.23
C ASN A 65 13.25 17.56 3.24
N ASP A 66 13.00 18.83 3.55
CA ASP A 66 11.93 19.20 4.48
C ASP A 66 10.56 18.97 3.85
N LYS A 67 10.38 19.33 2.57
CA LYS A 67 9.18 18.97 1.80
C LYS A 67 9.01 17.45 1.69
N ALA A 68 10.11 16.71 1.57
CA ALA A 68 10.06 15.25 1.54
C ALA A 68 9.58 14.67 2.89
N LYS A 69 10.08 15.18 4.01
CA LYS A 69 9.63 14.79 5.37
C LYS A 69 8.16 15.11 5.61
N GLU A 70 7.67 16.25 5.09
CA GLU A 70 6.25 16.61 5.19
C GLU A 70 5.36 15.69 4.32
N ALA A 71 5.85 15.29 3.14
CA ALA A 71 5.09 14.46 2.21
C ALA A 71 5.08 12.97 2.62
N ILE A 72 6.21 12.45 3.13
CA ILE A 72 6.36 11.05 3.54
C ILE A 72 5.71 10.85 4.91
N PHE A 73 4.66 10.03 4.95
CA PHE A 73 4.00 9.67 6.21
C PHE A 73 4.37 8.26 6.68
N TYR A 74 5.09 7.48 5.86
CA TYR A 74 5.57 6.16 6.25
C TYR A 74 6.81 5.74 5.46
N SER A 75 7.82 5.19 6.13
CA SER A 75 9.01 4.58 5.50
C SER A 75 9.04 3.08 5.77
N TYR A 76 9.11 2.27 4.72
CA TYR A 76 9.33 0.84 4.78
C TYR A 76 10.84 0.58 4.80
N THR A 77 11.37 0.10 5.94
CA THR A 77 12.82 0.07 6.19
C THR A 77 13.39 -1.32 6.47
N ARG A 78 12.53 -2.35 6.54
CA ARG A 78 12.92 -3.71 6.94
C ARG A 78 12.89 -4.68 5.78
N HIS A 79 11.75 -5.33 5.55
CA HIS A 79 11.64 -6.40 4.56
C HIS A 79 11.50 -5.88 3.12
N ILE A 80 10.96 -4.68 2.97
CA ILE A 80 10.86 -3.97 1.70
C ILE A 80 11.43 -2.57 1.86
N ASN A 81 12.08 -2.09 0.81
CA ASN A 81 12.61 -0.74 0.72
C ASN A 81 11.61 0.15 -0.03
N GLY A 82 11.25 1.28 0.55
CA GLY A 82 10.32 2.21 -0.05
C GLY A 82 9.63 3.13 0.95
N PHE A 83 8.73 3.97 0.48
CA PHE A 83 7.99 4.90 1.33
C PHE A 83 6.59 5.18 0.79
N ALA A 84 5.71 5.63 1.66
CA ALA A 84 4.40 6.14 1.30
C ALA A 84 4.35 7.65 1.52
N ALA A 85 3.86 8.38 0.51
CA ALA A 85 3.87 9.84 0.48
C ALA A 85 2.58 10.43 -0.11
N ILE A 86 2.27 11.67 0.26
CA ILE A 86 1.18 12.47 -0.30
C ILE A 86 1.73 13.31 -1.45
N LEU A 87 1.38 12.94 -2.68
CA LEU A 87 1.95 13.49 -3.91
C LEU A 87 0.86 13.84 -4.92
N ASN A 88 1.11 14.80 -5.79
CA ASN A 88 0.32 14.96 -7.00
C ASN A 88 0.76 13.96 -8.09
N GLU A 89 0.01 13.90 -9.18
CA GLU A 89 0.25 12.93 -10.26
C GLU A 89 1.54 13.21 -11.04
N GLU A 90 1.93 14.46 -11.19
CA GLU A 90 3.18 14.86 -11.86
C GLU A 90 4.39 14.47 -11.03
N GLU A 91 4.38 14.73 -9.72
CA GLU A 91 5.39 14.31 -8.75
C GLU A 91 5.55 12.77 -8.79
N ALA A 92 4.44 12.03 -8.74
CA ALA A 92 4.45 10.56 -8.82
C ALA A 92 5.05 10.05 -10.15
N ALA A 93 4.72 10.70 -11.26
CA ALA A 93 5.25 10.37 -12.59
C ALA A 93 6.73 10.76 -12.78
N LEU A 94 7.22 11.75 -12.05
CA LEU A 94 8.64 12.10 -12.01
C LEU A 94 9.42 11.08 -11.18
N ILE A 95 8.90 10.69 -10.02
CA ILE A 95 9.52 9.67 -9.15
C ILE A 95 9.63 8.34 -9.86
N SER A 96 8.62 7.93 -10.64
CA SER A 96 8.65 6.65 -11.37
C SER A 96 9.75 6.54 -12.43
N LYS A 97 10.37 7.67 -12.83
CA LYS A 97 11.49 7.71 -13.78
C LYS A 97 12.85 7.59 -13.10
N HIS A 98 12.91 7.66 -11.77
CA HIS A 98 14.16 7.58 -11.03
C HIS A 98 14.74 6.16 -11.12
N PRO A 99 16.04 5.99 -11.41
CA PRO A 99 16.64 4.67 -11.70
C PRO A 99 16.55 3.67 -10.53
N ASN A 100 16.49 4.17 -9.29
CA ASN A 100 16.37 3.32 -8.10
C ASN A 100 14.91 3.01 -7.72
N VAL A 101 13.92 3.50 -8.47
CA VAL A 101 12.50 3.25 -8.21
C VAL A 101 12.03 2.09 -9.09
N VAL A 102 11.52 1.05 -8.43
CA VAL A 102 10.98 -0.13 -9.12
C VAL A 102 9.56 0.14 -9.59
N SER A 103 8.72 0.73 -8.73
CA SER A 103 7.34 1.08 -9.10
C SER A 103 6.76 2.17 -8.21
N VAL A 104 5.82 2.93 -8.76
CA VAL A 104 5.00 3.91 -8.01
C VAL A 104 3.54 3.60 -8.27
N PHE A 105 2.75 3.44 -7.22
CA PHE A 105 1.32 3.12 -7.34
C PHE A 105 0.50 3.77 -6.24
N LEU A 106 -0.80 3.98 -6.51
CA LEU A 106 -1.72 4.55 -5.53
C LEU A 106 -1.82 3.66 -4.29
N ASN A 107 -1.59 4.25 -3.12
CA ASN A 107 -1.87 3.62 -1.85
C ASN A 107 -3.38 3.50 -1.69
N LYS A 108 -3.86 2.27 -1.51
CA LYS A 108 -5.28 1.95 -1.46
C LYS A 108 -5.52 0.88 -0.41
N GLY A 109 -6.35 1.19 0.57
CA GLY A 109 -6.90 0.17 1.46
C GLY A 109 -7.64 -0.91 0.66
N ARG A 110 -7.50 -2.16 1.07
CA ARG A 110 -8.24 -3.30 0.51
C ARG A 110 -9.27 -3.77 1.54
N ARG A 111 -10.41 -4.25 1.05
CA ARG A 111 -11.45 -4.89 1.88
C ARG A 111 -11.35 -6.40 1.68
N LEU A 112 -11.51 -7.16 2.76
CA LEU A 112 -11.60 -8.61 2.67
C LEU A 112 -12.85 -8.98 1.87
N HIS A 113 -12.68 -9.84 0.86
CA HIS A 113 -13.79 -10.27 0.01
C HIS A 113 -14.46 -11.55 0.53
N THR A 114 -13.73 -12.41 1.24
CA THR A 114 -14.24 -13.69 1.75
C THR A 114 -13.41 -14.17 2.93
N THR A 115 -14.06 -14.91 3.85
CA THR A 115 -13.42 -15.72 4.90
C THR A 115 -13.37 -17.21 4.53
N ARG A 116 -13.96 -17.61 3.39
CA ARG A 116 -13.95 -18.97 2.84
C ARG A 116 -13.18 -18.99 1.53
N SER A 117 -11.87 -18.78 1.61
CA SER A 117 -11.01 -18.65 0.44
C SER A 117 -11.04 -19.90 -0.46
N TRP A 118 -11.08 -21.09 0.13
CA TRP A 118 -11.10 -22.35 -0.63
C TRP A 118 -12.41 -22.57 -1.41
N ASP A 119 -13.55 -22.37 -0.76
CA ASP A 119 -14.87 -22.42 -1.41
C ASP A 119 -15.01 -21.33 -2.49
N PHE A 120 -14.58 -20.10 -2.19
CA PHE A 120 -14.65 -18.97 -3.12
C PHE A 120 -13.82 -19.20 -4.39
N LEU A 121 -12.65 -19.82 -4.26
CA LEU A 121 -11.79 -20.17 -5.38
C LEU A 121 -12.22 -21.47 -6.10
N GLY A 122 -13.26 -22.15 -5.61
CA GLY A 122 -13.73 -23.43 -6.16
C GLY A 122 -12.67 -24.54 -6.06
N LEU A 123 -11.81 -24.46 -5.05
CA LEU A 123 -10.69 -25.37 -4.86
C LEU A 123 -11.15 -26.72 -4.29
N GLU A 124 -12.17 -26.69 -3.43
CA GLU A 124 -12.87 -27.86 -2.91
C GLU A 124 -14.37 -27.59 -2.86
N ARG A 125 -15.15 -28.67 -2.72
CA ARG A 125 -16.57 -28.62 -2.36
C ARG A 125 -16.84 -29.72 -1.35
N ASP A 126 -17.28 -29.34 -0.16
CA ASP A 126 -17.61 -30.26 0.94
C ASP A 126 -16.46 -31.24 1.28
N GLY A 127 -15.22 -30.74 1.25
CA GLY A 127 -14.01 -31.53 1.51
C GLY A 127 -13.57 -32.46 0.38
N VAL A 128 -14.22 -32.38 -0.79
CA VAL A 128 -13.86 -33.14 -2.00
C VAL A 128 -13.25 -32.21 -3.03
N VAL A 129 -12.11 -32.62 -3.60
CA VAL A 129 -11.44 -31.90 -4.71
C VAL A 129 -12.01 -32.37 -6.05
N PRO A 130 -12.76 -31.55 -6.80
CA PRO A 130 -13.36 -31.99 -8.06
C PRO A 130 -12.32 -32.27 -9.15
N LEU A 131 -12.64 -33.20 -10.05
CA LEU A 131 -11.90 -33.39 -11.30
C LEU A 131 -11.90 -32.09 -12.11
N GLY A 132 -10.72 -31.51 -12.34
CA GLY A 132 -10.56 -30.23 -13.03
C GLY A 132 -10.56 -28.98 -12.13
N SER A 133 -10.52 -29.16 -10.80
CA SER A 133 -10.25 -28.07 -9.85
C SER A 133 -8.91 -27.40 -10.13
N ILE A 134 -8.75 -26.16 -9.66
CA ILE A 134 -7.47 -25.46 -9.76
C ILE A 134 -6.38 -26.22 -8.99
N TRP A 135 -6.71 -26.93 -7.89
CA TRP A 135 -5.74 -27.77 -7.19
C TRP A 135 -5.10 -28.81 -8.10
N GLN A 136 -5.90 -29.61 -8.82
CA GLN A 136 -5.33 -30.60 -9.74
C GLN A 136 -4.57 -29.95 -10.89
N LYS A 137 -5.13 -28.88 -11.48
CA LYS A 137 -4.52 -28.17 -12.62
C LYS A 137 -3.18 -27.51 -12.26
N ALA A 138 -3.06 -27.03 -11.03
CA ALA A 138 -1.86 -26.38 -10.51
C ALA A 138 -0.93 -27.35 -9.76
N ARG A 139 -1.09 -28.68 -9.93
CA ARG A 139 -0.29 -29.71 -9.23
C ARG A 139 -0.25 -29.50 -7.71
N PHE A 140 -1.39 -29.17 -7.14
CA PHE A 140 -1.58 -28.87 -5.72
C PHE A 140 -0.71 -27.72 -5.20
N GLY A 141 -0.32 -26.79 -6.09
CA GLY A 141 0.56 -25.67 -5.74
C GLY A 141 2.03 -26.06 -5.66
N GLU A 142 2.45 -27.15 -6.32
CA GLU A 142 3.87 -27.47 -6.48
C GLU A 142 4.63 -26.23 -7.00
N ASP A 143 5.76 -25.93 -6.35
CA ASP A 143 6.60 -24.75 -6.59
C ASP A 143 5.89 -23.39 -6.45
N THR A 144 4.74 -23.34 -5.77
CA THR A 144 3.95 -22.12 -5.55
C THR A 144 3.96 -21.72 -4.07
N ILE A 145 4.26 -20.45 -3.80
CA ILE A 145 4.14 -19.87 -2.46
C ILE A 145 2.75 -19.25 -2.30
N ILE A 146 2.00 -19.72 -1.30
CA ILE A 146 0.69 -19.15 -0.94
C ILE A 146 0.87 -18.30 0.32
N GLY A 147 0.69 -16.99 0.18
CA GLY A 147 0.62 -16.06 1.32
C GLY A 147 -0.80 -15.97 1.84
N ASN A 148 -1.04 -16.40 3.08
CA ASN A 148 -2.31 -16.17 3.77
C ASN A 148 -2.21 -14.90 4.63
N LEU A 149 -3.06 -13.91 4.36
CA LEU A 149 -3.16 -12.72 5.20
C LEU A 149 -4.17 -13.00 6.30
N ASP A 150 -3.67 -13.42 7.46
CA ASP A 150 -4.49 -13.51 8.66
C ASP A 150 -4.71 -12.10 9.23
N THR A 151 -5.96 -11.63 9.18
CA THR A 151 -6.35 -10.34 9.74
C THR A 151 -6.67 -10.40 11.23
N GLY A 152 -6.57 -11.59 11.85
CA GLY A 152 -6.71 -11.80 13.28
C GLY A 152 -7.73 -12.89 13.62
N VAL A 153 -7.91 -13.06 14.93
CA VAL A 153 -8.93 -13.93 15.51
C VAL A 153 -10.07 -13.06 16.01
N TRP A 154 -11.31 -13.52 15.84
CA TRP A 154 -12.51 -12.89 16.40
C TRP A 154 -12.93 -13.67 17.65
N PRO A 155 -12.58 -13.22 18.87
CA PRO A 155 -12.95 -13.92 20.11
C PRO A 155 -14.45 -14.12 20.28
N GLU A 156 -15.26 -13.26 19.65
CA GLU A 156 -16.72 -13.32 19.64
C GLU A 156 -17.28 -14.36 18.66
N SER A 157 -16.44 -14.96 17.81
CA SER A 157 -16.88 -16.02 16.91
C SER A 157 -17.40 -17.22 17.70
N LYS A 158 -18.49 -17.83 17.22
CA LYS A 158 -19.08 -19.04 17.83
C LYS A 158 -18.07 -20.18 17.98
N SER A 159 -17.03 -20.23 17.14
CA SER A 159 -15.95 -21.22 17.27
C SER A 159 -15.16 -21.10 18.57
N PHE A 160 -15.21 -19.95 19.24
CA PHE A 160 -14.61 -19.70 20.56
C PHE A 160 -15.66 -19.64 21.68
N SER A 161 -16.91 -20.00 21.40
CA SER A 161 -17.95 -20.04 22.43
C SER A 161 -17.68 -21.18 23.41
N ASP A 162 -17.85 -20.88 24.70
CA ASP A 162 -17.85 -21.83 25.81
C ASP A 162 -19.22 -22.51 26.01
N GLU A 163 -20.20 -22.25 25.14
CA GLU A 163 -21.53 -22.86 25.21
C GLU A 163 -21.42 -24.39 25.08
N GLY A 164 -21.91 -25.10 26.10
CA GLY A 164 -21.81 -26.56 26.18
C GLY A 164 -20.47 -27.10 26.69
N ILE A 165 -19.50 -26.23 26.98
CA ILE A 165 -18.27 -26.61 27.69
C ILE A 165 -18.57 -26.61 29.19
N GLY A 166 -18.12 -27.66 29.88
CA GLY A 166 -18.26 -27.81 31.33
C GLY A 166 -17.48 -26.75 32.13
N PRO A 167 -17.56 -26.77 33.47
CA PRO A 167 -16.87 -25.80 34.29
C PRO A 167 -15.35 -25.84 34.08
N ILE A 168 -14.70 -24.69 34.24
CA ILE A 168 -13.24 -24.56 34.18
C ILE A 168 -12.59 -25.63 35.08
N PRO A 169 -11.65 -26.46 34.57
CA PRO A 169 -11.00 -27.49 35.38
C PRO A 169 -10.33 -26.89 36.61
N SER A 170 -10.49 -27.53 37.78
CA SER A 170 -9.95 -27.04 39.06
C SER A 170 -8.42 -26.90 39.11
N LYS A 171 -7.71 -27.53 38.17
CA LYS A 171 -6.25 -27.45 38.02
C LYS A 171 -5.79 -26.30 37.10
N TRP A 172 -6.72 -25.62 36.43
CA TRP A 172 -6.40 -24.52 35.53
C TRP A 172 -5.97 -23.27 36.31
N ARG A 173 -4.87 -22.64 35.90
CA ARG A 173 -4.28 -21.48 36.59
C ARG A 173 -4.54 -20.13 35.90
N GLY A 174 -5.31 -20.11 34.82
CA GLY A 174 -5.68 -18.87 34.13
C GLY A 174 -4.62 -18.29 33.20
N ILE A 175 -3.49 -18.98 32.99
CA ILE A 175 -2.38 -18.50 32.16
C ILE A 175 -1.82 -19.73 31.43
N CYS A 176 -1.59 -19.60 30.12
CA CYS A 176 -0.88 -20.57 29.31
C CYS A 176 0.63 -20.27 29.37
#